data_AF-A0A5J4T7Y9-F1
#
_entry.id   AF-A0A5J4T7Y9-F1
#
_cell.length_a   1.000
_cell.length_b   1.000
_cell.length_c   1.000
_cell.angle_alpha   90.00
_cell.angle_beta   90.00
_cell.angle_gamma   90.00
#
_symmetry.space_group_name_H-M   'P 1'
#
loop_
_entity.id
_entity.type
_entity.pdbx_description
1 polymer ?
#
loop_
_entity_poly.entity_id
_entity_poly.type
_entity_poly.pdbx_seq_one_letter_code
_entity_poly.pdbx_strand_id
1 'polypeptide(L)'
;RATFFDWLKRIDNKHGRSIRDNKYGALWQNDDITIQAKRGQISLKLKKLLDLMGIKGKQVYSFRHSAATLLVVMGLDETLLNTYTGHARNSKSTNEYYIFAERLKDNEIAMKLSNTHGQVECNLISSTQQR
;
A
#
# COMPACT_ATOMS: atom_id res chain seq x y z
N ARG A 1 -6.89 9.61 -10.58
CA ARG A 1 -7.03 8.17 -10.21
C ARG A 1 -6.01 7.92 -9.10
N ALA A 2 -6.43 7.63 -7.87
CA ALA A 2 -5.50 7.42 -6.75
C ALA A 2 -4.98 5.97 -6.75
N THR A 3 -3.68 5.78 -6.66
CA THR A 3 -3.07 4.46 -6.53
C THR A 3 -3.27 3.92 -5.11
N PHE A 4 -3.11 2.61 -4.93
CA PHE A 4 -3.13 1.97 -3.61
C PHE A 4 -2.11 2.62 -2.65
N PHE A 5 -0.99 3.11 -3.17
CA PHE A 5 0.05 3.81 -2.42
C PHE A 5 -0.35 5.23 -2.05
N ASP A 6 -1.02 5.97 -2.94
CA ASP A 6 -1.62 7.26 -2.60
C ASP A 6 -2.63 7.12 -1.46
N TRP A 7 -3.31 5.98 -1.39
CA TRP A 7 -4.22 5.67 -0.30
C TRP A 7 -3.52 5.30 1.01
N LEU A 8 -2.49 4.44 0.99
CA LEU A 8 -1.69 4.14 2.18
C LEU A 8 -1.04 5.40 2.76
N LYS A 9 -0.47 6.25 1.90
CA LYS A 9 0.13 7.52 2.30
C LYS A 9 -0.90 8.50 2.88
N ARG A 10 -2.16 8.46 2.40
CA ARG A 10 -3.27 9.23 2.99
C ARG A 10 -3.71 8.70 4.34
N ILE A 11 -3.67 7.39 4.59
CA ILE A 11 -3.94 6.83 5.93
C ILE A 11 -2.86 7.32 6.90
N ASP A 12 -1.60 7.18 6.52
CA ASP A 12 -0.46 7.61 7.32
C ASP A 12 -0.51 9.11 7.63
N ASN A 13 -0.75 9.97 6.63
CA ASN A 13 -0.87 11.42 6.84
C ASN A 13 -2.13 11.83 7.61
N LYS A 14 -3.28 11.15 7.40
CA LYS A 14 -4.55 11.51 8.04
C LYS A 14 -4.67 10.96 9.46
N HIS A 15 -3.99 9.86 9.76
CA HIS A 15 -4.12 9.14 11.03
C HIS A 15 -2.81 8.99 11.80
N GLY A 16 -1.66 9.42 11.29
CA GLY A 16 -0.37 9.36 12.00
C GLY A 16 -0.33 10.16 13.30
N ARG A 17 -1.20 11.18 13.44
CA ARG A 17 -1.44 11.89 14.70
C ARG A 17 -2.64 11.32 15.49
N SER A 18 -3.58 10.66 14.83
CA SER A 18 -4.84 10.18 15.42
C SER A 18 -4.74 8.75 15.97
N ILE A 19 -3.86 7.88 15.46
CA ILE A 19 -3.72 6.49 15.94
C ILE A 19 -3.25 6.45 17.40
N ARG A 20 -2.48 7.45 17.84
CA ARG A 20 -2.01 7.55 19.22
C ARG A 20 -3.10 8.06 20.18
N ASP A 21 -4.04 8.87 19.69
CA ASP A 21 -4.96 9.68 20.52
C ASP A 21 -6.47 9.44 20.24
N ASN A 22 -6.83 8.50 19.36
CA ASN A 22 -8.22 8.22 18.96
C ASN A 22 -8.68 6.86 19.49
N LYS A 23 -9.98 6.75 19.75
CA LYS A 23 -10.77 5.59 20.22
C LYS A 23 -10.55 4.26 19.45
N TYR A 24 -9.74 4.27 18.38
CA TYR A 24 -9.25 3.10 17.64
C TYR A 24 -7.95 2.50 18.22
N GLY A 25 -7.24 3.20 19.10
CA GLY A 25 -6.14 2.63 19.88
C GLY A 25 -6.60 1.41 20.69
N ALA A 26 -7.87 1.38 21.10
CA ALA A 26 -8.50 0.24 21.76
C ALA A 26 -8.66 -1.00 20.84
N LEU A 27 -8.62 -0.85 19.52
CA LEU A 27 -8.57 -2.02 18.61
C LEU A 27 -7.16 -2.65 18.60
N TRP A 28 -6.12 -1.85 18.85
CA TRP A 28 -4.73 -2.28 18.94
C TRP A 28 -4.35 -2.75 20.36
N GLN A 29 -4.92 -2.15 21.41
CA GLN A 29 -4.76 -2.55 22.81
C GLN A 29 -5.68 -3.71 23.24
N ASN A 30 -6.11 -4.57 22.30
CA ASN A 30 -6.64 -5.85 22.75
C ASN A 30 -5.43 -6.72 23.07
N ASP A 31 -5.27 -7.07 24.34
CA ASP A 31 -4.43 -8.17 24.85
C ASP A 31 -4.81 -9.57 24.26
N ASP A 32 -5.49 -9.58 23.11
CA ASP A 32 -6.09 -10.72 22.42
C ASP A 32 -5.43 -10.99 21.06
N ILE A 33 -4.38 -10.24 20.67
CA ILE A 33 -3.40 -10.75 19.67
C ILE A 33 -2.73 -12.03 20.24
N THR A 34 -2.80 -12.20 21.56
CA THR A 34 -2.28 -13.32 22.34
C THR A 34 -3.15 -14.58 22.32
N ILE A 35 -4.35 -14.60 21.72
CA ILE A 35 -5.19 -15.81 21.66
C ILE A 35 -5.70 -16.05 20.23
N GLN A 36 -4.89 -16.76 19.44
CA GLN A 36 -5.26 -17.53 18.26
C GLN A 36 -6.57 -17.11 17.56
N ALA A 37 -6.69 -15.86 17.11
CA ALA A 37 -7.89 -15.41 16.43
C ALA A 37 -8.03 -16.24 15.14
N LYS A 38 -9.04 -17.11 15.07
CA LYS A 38 -9.31 -17.97 13.90
C LYS A 38 -9.25 -17.10 12.64
N ARG A 39 -8.53 -17.54 11.60
CA ARG A 39 -8.30 -16.85 10.32
C ARG A 39 -9.55 -16.12 9.76
N GLY A 40 -10.73 -16.70 9.96
CA GLY A 40 -12.02 -16.11 9.59
C GLY A 40 -12.36 -14.80 10.32
N GLN A 41 -12.06 -14.70 11.62
CA GLN A 41 -12.31 -13.48 12.40
C GLN A 41 -11.39 -12.34 11.97
N ILE A 42 -10.11 -12.61 11.75
CA ILE A 42 -9.15 -11.62 11.23
C ILE A 42 -9.60 -11.15 9.84
N SER A 43 -9.98 -12.07 8.96
CA SER A 43 -10.44 -11.75 7.61
C SER A 43 -11.73 -10.92 7.62
N LEU A 44 -12.67 -11.24 8.51
CA LEU A 44 -13.93 -10.51 8.67
C LEU A 44 -13.70 -9.10 9.25
N LYS A 45 -12.87 -8.97 10.28
CA LYS A 45 -12.50 -7.67 10.85
C LYS A 45 -11.79 -6.79 9.81
N LEU A 46 -10.84 -7.34 9.05
CA LEU A 46 -10.19 -6.60 7.97
C LEU A 46 -11.18 -6.19 6.89
N LYS A 47 -12.09 -7.08 6.46
CA LYS A 47 -13.13 -6.75 5.49
C LYS A 47 -14.00 -5.58 5.95
N LYS A 48 -14.48 -5.61 7.20
CA LYS A 48 -15.28 -4.51 7.77
C LYS A 48 -14.52 -3.18 7.78
N LEU A 49 -13.22 -3.21 8.08
CA LEU A 49 -12.36 -2.03 8.04
C LEU A 49 -12.26 -1.47 6.61
N LEU A 50 -12.10 -2.34 5.61
CA LEU A 50 -12.03 -1.93 4.20
C LEU A 50 -13.35 -1.33 3.72
N ASP A 51 -14.47 -1.93 4.09
CA ASP A 51 -15.81 -1.43 3.76
C ASP A 51 -16.04 -0.05 4.39
N LEU A 52 -15.63 0.15 5.66
CA LEU A 52 -15.68 1.45 6.34
C LEU A 52 -14.82 2.52 5.63
N MET A 53 -13.68 2.12 5.10
CA MET A 53 -12.79 3.01 4.33
C MET A 53 -13.23 3.21 2.88
N GLY A 54 -14.38 2.65 2.47
CA GLY A 54 -14.92 2.76 1.12
C GLY A 54 -14.16 1.91 0.07
N ILE A 55 -13.29 1.02 0.51
CA ILE A 55 -12.51 0.13 -0.36
C ILE A 55 -13.28 -1.18 -0.53
N LYS A 56 -14.09 -1.21 -1.58
CA LYS A 56 -14.85 -2.41 -1.94
C LYS A 56 -13.98 -3.36 -2.77
N GLY A 57 -14.17 -4.67 -2.55
CA GLY A 57 -13.60 -5.73 -3.38
C GLY A 57 -12.13 -6.08 -3.14
N LYS A 58 -11.47 -5.52 -2.12
CA LYS A 58 -10.12 -5.93 -1.72
C LYS A 58 -10.18 -6.99 -0.62
N GLN A 59 -9.31 -7.99 -0.73
CA GLN A 59 -9.24 -9.10 0.21
C GLN A 59 -7.92 -9.06 0.98
N VAL A 60 -7.83 -9.84 2.07
CA VAL A 60 -6.58 -10.06 2.84
C VAL A 60 -5.41 -10.43 1.92
N TYR A 61 -5.68 -11.20 0.86
CA TYR A 61 -4.68 -11.59 -0.13
C TYR A 61 -4.05 -10.38 -0.86
N SER A 62 -4.84 -9.36 -1.19
CA SER A 62 -4.34 -8.14 -1.84
C SER A 62 -3.35 -7.38 -0.95
N PHE A 63 -3.55 -7.41 0.37
CA PHE A 63 -2.63 -6.81 1.34
C PHE A 63 -1.31 -7.58 1.44
N ARG A 64 -1.38 -8.91 1.53
CA ARG A 64 -0.19 -9.76 1.52
C ARG A 64 0.64 -9.56 0.26
N HIS A 65 -0.03 -9.52 -0.89
CA HIS A 65 0.63 -9.31 -2.18
C HIS A 65 1.33 -7.95 -2.22
N SER A 66 0.65 -6.87 -1.81
CA SER A 66 1.23 -5.53 -1.82
C SER A 66 2.40 -5.38 -0.82
N ALA A 67 2.29 -6.00 0.37
CA ALA A 67 3.35 -6.00 1.36
C ALA A 67 4.60 -6.74 0.86
N ALA A 68 4.42 -7.92 0.23
CA ALA A 68 5.53 -8.67 -0.35
C ALA A 68 6.22 -7.89 -1.49
N THR A 69 5.47 -7.23 -2.37
CA THR A 69 6.04 -6.34 -3.38
C THR A 69 6.85 -5.19 -2.77
N LEU A 70 6.39 -4.61 -1.66
CA LEU A 70 7.13 -3.55 -0.97
C LEU A 70 8.45 -4.04 -0.39
N LEU A 71 8.48 -5.25 0.18
CA LEU A 71 9.73 -5.86 0.66
C LEU A 71 10.73 -6.07 -0.49
N VAL A 72 10.25 -6.46 -1.68
CA VAL A 72 11.10 -6.52 -2.89
C VAL A 72 11.64 -5.15 -3.26
N VAL A 73 10.80 -4.10 -3.23
CA VAL A 73 11.23 -2.72 -3.54
C VAL A 73 12.29 -2.23 -2.56
N MET A 74 12.21 -2.64 -1.28
CA MET A 74 13.20 -2.37 -0.24
C MET A 74 14.51 -3.19 -0.40
N GLY A 75 14.59 -4.08 -1.39
CA GLY A 75 15.78 -4.87 -1.67
C GLY A 75 15.90 -6.14 -0.83
N LEU A 76 14.80 -6.66 -0.28
CA LEU A 76 14.80 -7.94 0.41
C LEU A 76 15.17 -9.06 -0.58
N ASP A 77 16.08 -9.95 -0.18
CA ASP A 77 16.45 -11.08 -1.02
C ASP A 77 15.31 -12.11 -1.16
N GLU A 78 15.37 -12.88 -2.25
CA GLU A 78 14.34 -13.86 -2.57
C GLU A 78 14.17 -14.93 -1.48
N THR A 79 15.25 -15.33 -0.80
CA THR A 79 15.20 -16.39 0.20
C THR A 79 14.43 -15.91 1.43
N LEU A 80 14.77 -14.72 1.95
CA LEU A 80 14.04 -14.10 3.06
C LEU A 80 12.60 -13.77 2.69
N LEU A 81 12.34 -13.32 1.46
CA LEU A 81 11.00 -13.06 0.97
C LEU A 81 10.15 -14.34 0.91
N ASN A 82 10.72 -15.43 0.41
CA ASN A 82 10.07 -16.73 0.34
C ASN A 82 9.75 -17.26 1.75
N THR A 83 10.66 -17.09 2.72
CA THR A 83 10.39 -17.41 4.13
C THR A 83 9.23 -16.58 4.69
N TYR A 84 9.23 -15.27 4.46
CA TYR A 84 8.17 -14.37 4.95
C TYR A 84 6.80 -14.70 4.34
N THR A 85 6.76 -15.06 3.06
CA THR A 85 5.53 -15.38 2.33
C THR A 85 5.10 -16.84 2.47
N GLY A 86 5.98 -17.71 2.98
CA GLY A 86 5.75 -19.16 3.06
C GLY A 86 5.78 -19.84 1.69
N HIS A 87 6.45 -19.25 0.70
CA HIS A 87 6.56 -19.79 -0.65
C HIS A 87 7.76 -20.71 -0.81
N ALA A 88 7.63 -21.70 -1.70
CA ALA A 88 8.76 -22.49 -2.16
C ALA A 88 9.70 -21.63 -3.02
N ARG A 89 10.97 -22.06 -3.11
CA ARG A 89 11.97 -21.43 -3.98
C ARG A 89 11.47 -21.38 -5.44
N ASN A 90 11.73 -20.28 -6.14
CA ASN A 90 11.31 -20.07 -7.53
C ASN A 90 9.79 -20.12 -7.74
N SER A 91 9.00 -19.79 -6.72
CA SER A 91 7.54 -19.76 -6.88
C SER A 91 7.12 -18.72 -7.93
N LYS A 92 6.08 -19.03 -8.70
CA LYS A 92 5.53 -18.10 -9.70
C LYS A 92 5.12 -16.76 -9.07
N SER A 93 4.52 -16.80 -7.88
CA SER A 93 4.11 -15.61 -7.13
C SER A 93 5.30 -14.73 -6.72
N THR A 94 6.44 -15.34 -6.39
CA THR A 94 7.66 -14.59 -6.09
C THR A 94 8.15 -13.81 -7.31
N ASN A 95 8.15 -14.42 -8.50
CA ASN A 95 8.48 -13.72 -9.75
C ASN A 95 7.50 -12.57 -10.05
N GLU A 96 6.20 -12.78 -9.78
CA GLU A 96 5.19 -11.73 -9.93
C GLU A 96 5.50 -10.51 -9.03
N TYR A 97 6.03 -10.70 -7.82
CA TYR A 97 6.43 -9.58 -6.96
C TYR A 97 7.54 -8.73 -7.56
N TYR A 98 8.54 -9.34 -8.20
CA TYR A 98 9.63 -8.63 -8.87
C TYR A 98 9.14 -7.82 -10.07
N ILE A 99 8.30 -8.42 -10.93
CA ILE A 99 7.68 -7.71 -12.06
C ILE A 99 6.84 -6.52 -11.56
N PHE A 100 6.10 -6.70 -10.46
CA PHE A 100 5.29 -5.63 -9.88
C PHE A 100 6.13 -4.53 -9.26
N ALA A 101 7.26 -4.88 -8.63
CA ALA A 101 8.20 -3.93 -8.05
C ALA A 101 8.87 -3.07 -9.13
N GLU A 102 9.25 -3.65 -10.26
CA GLU A 102 9.79 -2.93 -11.42
C GLU A 102 8.76 -1.93 -11.96
N ARG A 103 7.55 -2.40 -12.26
CA ARG A 103 6.44 -1.54 -12.70
C ARG A 103 6.10 -0.45 -11.70
N LEU A 104 6.28 -0.71 -10.40
CA LEU A 104 6.03 0.28 -9.38
C LEU A 104 7.05 1.42 -9.45
N LYS A 105 8.33 1.11 -9.65
CA LYS A 105 9.39 2.10 -9.86
C LYS A 105 9.12 2.94 -11.10
N ASP A 106 8.72 2.30 -12.20
CA ASP A 106 8.36 3.00 -13.44
C ASP A 106 7.17 3.94 -13.24
N ASN A 107 6.14 3.48 -12.53
CA ASN A 107 4.98 4.31 -12.21
C ASN A 107 5.34 5.49 -11.30
N GLU A 108 6.28 5.34 -10.37
CA GLU A 108 6.76 6.44 -9.53
C GLU A 108 7.47 7.50 -10.38
N ILE A 109 8.31 7.08 -11.34
CA ILE A 109 8.99 7.97 -12.29
C ILE A 109 7.96 8.68 -13.17
N ALA A 110 7.02 7.93 -13.75
CA ALA A 110 5.95 8.49 -14.57
C ALA A 110 5.09 9.50 -13.80
N MET A 111 4.78 9.23 -12.53
CA MET A 111 4.05 10.16 -11.67
C MET A 111 4.85 11.44 -11.42
N LYS A 112 6.16 11.34 -11.13
CA LYS A 112 7.03 12.51 -10.98
C LYS A 112 7.03 13.36 -12.26
N LEU A 113 7.20 12.73 -13.43
CA LEU A 113 7.18 13.42 -14.73
C LEU A 113 5.82 14.07 -15.04
N SER A 114 4.71 13.39 -14.73
CA SER A 114 3.35 13.94 -14.93
C SER A 114 3.11 15.18 -14.08
N ASN A 115 3.63 15.22 -12.84
CA ASN A 115 3.53 16.40 -11.98
C ASN A 115 4.37 17.57 -12.52
N THR A 116 5.55 17.30 -13.09
CA THR A 116 6.39 18.34 -13.71
C THR A 116 5.77 18.90 -14.98
N HIS A 117 5.15 18.06 -15.83
CA HIS A 117 4.48 18.50 -17.05
C HIS A 117 3.31 19.44 -16.75
N GLY A 118 2.46 19.09 -15.77
CA GLY A 118 1.37 19.98 -15.34
C GLY A 118 1.87 21.33 -14.83
N GLN A 119 3.01 21.35 -14.14
CA GLN A 119 3.62 22.60 -13.65
C GLN A 119 4.23 23.44 -14.78
N VAL A 120 4.93 22.83 -15.74
CA VAL A 120 5.49 23.52 -16.91
C VAL A 120 4.37 24.09 -17.78
N GLU A 121 3.29 23.34 -17.99
CA GLU A 121 2.11 23.77 -18.76
C GLU A 121 1.37 24.93 -18.06
N CYS A 122 1.19 24.90 -16.74
CA CYS A 122 0.65 26.03 -15.99
C CYS A 122 1.51 27.30 -16.10
N ASN A 123 2.83 27.17 -16.03
CA ASN A 123 3.74 28.33 -16.18
C ASN A 123 3.72 28.92 -17.60
N LEU A 124 3.59 28.08 -18.63
CA LEU A 124 3.47 28.50 -20.03
C LEU A 124 2.16 29.28 -20.28
N ILE A 125 1.03 28.80 -19.76
CA ILE A 125 -0.29 29.42 -19.95
C ILE A 125 -0.38 30.77 -19.21
N SER A 126 0.20 30.90 -18.00
CA SER A 126 0.22 32.18 -17.30
C SER A 126 1.14 33.22 -17.96
N SER A 127 2.21 32.79 -18.64
CA SER A 127 3.13 33.73 -19.33
C SER A 127 2.57 34.28 -20.65
N THR A 128 1.66 33.56 -21.31
CA THR A 128 1.06 33.99 -22.59
C THR A 128 -0.15 34.92 -22.42
N GLN A 129 -0.76 34.98 -21.23
CA GLN A 129 -1.86 35.90 -20.92
C GLN A 129 -1.41 37.29 -20.43
N GLN A 130 -0.11 37.56 -20.27
CA GLN A 130 0.42 38.86 -19.85
C GLN A 130 0.94 39.74 -21.00
N ARG A 131 0.41 39.62 -22.22
CA ARG A 131 0.78 40.50 -23.33
C ARG A 131 -0.41 41.23 -23.93
#